data_AF-A0A2W2G8T6-F1
#
_entry.id   AF-A0A2W2G8T6-F1
#
_cell.length_a   1.000
_cell.length_b   1.000
_cell.length_c   1.000
_cell.angle_alpha   90.00
_cell.angle_beta   90.00
_cell.angle_gamma   90.00
#
_symmetry.space_group_name_H-M   'P 1'
#
loop_
_entity.id
_entity.type
_entity.pdbx_description
1 polymer ?
#
loop_
_entity_poly.entity_id
_entity_poly.type
_entity_poly.pdbx_seq_one_letter_code
_entity_poly.pdbx_strand_id
1 'polypeptide(L)'
;MDSGEPRTWVSARTDLVTALLGVWFGIGLMIDAWAHSNLAELETFFTPWHAAFYSGFAAVSGWIIWQVWRNVRAGRQGLAAVPTGYLAGLVAIPAFAAFGFVDMMWHTFLGIETTIDILFSPSHLGLISTMLLILTTPLRSAWHAPDIAERPSLGRLFPALLGLALAGTLVSLFVSYGNAMQWEGRGVVAALSEMEGPRTGDLASSILITNAVLLLPVLFLLRRWRLPFGSVTVMYLVGVLMPGAQTAFDNVPILLGFVAGGLVSDLLIRWLNPSAERRGAYWAFAGLSAFVTWSLYILVASVSAGSLPAVPELWTGAPIVAGLIGLALGALLLPNAQRA
;
A
#
# COMPACT_ATOMS: atom_id res chain seq x y z
N MET A 1 11.14 -28.62 20.88
CA MET A 1 11.79 -27.78 21.92
C MET A 1 12.51 -26.66 21.20
N ASP A 2 12.59 -25.46 21.78
CA ASP A 2 13.39 -24.37 21.20
C ASP A 2 14.87 -24.60 21.52
N SER A 3 15.78 -24.32 20.58
CA SER A 3 17.23 -24.42 20.84
C SER A 3 17.76 -23.30 21.74
N GLY A 4 16.98 -22.23 21.98
CA GLY A 4 17.34 -21.12 22.88
C GLY A 4 18.34 -20.11 22.30
N GLU A 5 18.85 -20.37 21.09
CA GLU A 5 19.73 -19.44 20.38
C GLU A 5 19.00 -18.14 19.96
N PRO A 6 19.71 -16.99 19.92
CA PRO A 6 19.13 -15.77 19.39
C PRO A 6 18.77 -15.95 17.90
N ARG A 7 17.65 -15.34 17.50
CA ARG A 7 17.19 -15.35 16.10
C ARG A 7 18.17 -14.63 15.18
N THR A 8 18.38 -15.18 13.99
CA THR A 8 19.29 -14.63 12.99
C THR A 8 18.62 -13.61 12.07
N TRP A 9 19.46 -12.79 11.44
CA TRP A 9 19.06 -11.88 10.37
C TRP A 9 19.21 -12.54 9.02
N VAL A 10 18.37 -12.15 8.07
CA VAL A 10 18.59 -12.50 6.66
C VAL A 10 19.44 -11.45 5.96
N SER A 11 20.03 -11.83 4.83
CA SER A 11 20.75 -10.88 3.98
C SER A 11 19.79 -9.92 3.25
N ALA A 12 20.28 -8.75 2.85
CA ALA A 12 19.50 -7.81 2.02
C ALA A 12 18.99 -8.46 0.71
N ARG A 13 19.76 -9.39 0.13
CA ARG A 13 19.35 -10.16 -1.06
C ARG A 13 18.16 -11.07 -0.75
N THR A 14 18.12 -11.66 0.45
CA THR A 14 17.00 -12.51 0.86
C THR A 14 15.72 -11.70 1.02
N ASP A 15 15.79 -10.53 1.64
CA ASP A 15 14.66 -9.59 1.75
C ASP A 15 14.18 -9.16 0.36
N LEU A 16 15.11 -8.85 -0.56
CA LEU A 16 14.78 -8.49 -1.94
C LEU A 16 14.03 -9.61 -2.66
N VAL A 17 14.50 -10.86 -2.56
CA VAL A 17 13.79 -12.01 -3.15
C VAL A 17 12.40 -12.16 -2.52
N THR A 18 12.27 -12.01 -1.21
CA THR A 18 10.95 -12.03 -0.53
C THR A 18 10.03 -10.93 -1.09
N ALA A 19 10.53 -9.72 -1.29
CA ALA A 19 9.74 -8.61 -1.83
C ALA A 19 9.33 -8.84 -3.31
N LEU A 20 10.24 -9.36 -4.15
CA LEU A 20 9.96 -9.67 -5.56
C LEU A 20 8.96 -10.82 -5.73
N LEU A 21 9.02 -11.85 -4.88
CA LEU A 21 7.98 -12.88 -4.85
C LEU A 21 6.65 -12.31 -4.32
N GLY A 22 6.70 -11.33 -3.42
CA GLY A 22 5.54 -10.53 -3.04
C GLY A 22 4.93 -9.74 -4.20
N VAL A 23 5.74 -9.26 -5.15
CA VAL A 23 5.23 -8.62 -6.38
C VAL A 23 4.48 -9.62 -7.25
N TRP A 24 5.00 -10.84 -7.43
CA TRP A 24 4.24 -11.90 -8.13
C TRP A 24 2.90 -12.13 -7.45
N PHE A 25 2.90 -12.30 -6.13
CA PHE A 25 1.66 -12.49 -5.36
C PHE A 25 0.68 -11.31 -5.53
N GLY A 26 1.19 -10.08 -5.47
CA GLY A 26 0.41 -8.87 -5.71
C GLY A 26 -0.16 -8.80 -7.12
N ILE A 27 0.65 -9.04 -8.16
CA ILE A 27 0.20 -9.06 -9.57
C ILE A 27 -0.89 -10.11 -9.77
N GLY A 28 -0.74 -11.30 -9.19
CA GLY A 28 -1.77 -12.34 -9.23
C GLY A 28 -3.11 -11.86 -8.66
N LEU A 29 -3.09 -11.18 -7.50
CA LEU A 29 -4.28 -10.56 -6.92
C LEU A 29 -4.86 -9.46 -7.81
N MET A 30 -4.00 -8.64 -8.44
CA MET A 30 -4.47 -7.56 -9.33
C MET A 30 -5.22 -8.12 -10.54
N ILE A 31 -4.70 -9.20 -11.13
CA ILE A 31 -5.32 -9.89 -12.26
C ILE A 31 -6.68 -10.48 -11.82
N ASP A 32 -6.72 -11.08 -10.64
CA ASP A 32 -7.92 -11.69 -10.08
C ASP A 32 -9.02 -10.65 -9.78
N ALA A 33 -8.68 -9.57 -9.08
CA ALA A 33 -9.61 -8.49 -8.79
C ALA A 33 -10.06 -7.73 -10.06
N TRP A 34 -9.20 -7.62 -11.08
CA TRP A 34 -9.62 -7.12 -12.39
C TRP A 34 -10.68 -8.03 -13.03
N ALA A 35 -10.47 -9.34 -13.00
CA ALA A 35 -11.42 -10.31 -13.54
C ALA A 35 -12.78 -10.23 -12.85
N HIS A 36 -12.82 -10.14 -11.52
CA HIS A 36 -14.05 -9.93 -10.75
C HIS A 36 -14.79 -8.63 -11.10
N SER A 37 -14.06 -7.60 -11.55
CA SER A 37 -14.64 -6.30 -11.88
C SER A 37 -15.09 -6.17 -13.34
N ASN A 38 -14.52 -6.96 -14.25
CA ASN A 38 -14.65 -6.75 -15.70
C ASN A 38 -15.24 -7.93 -16.47
N LEU A 39 -15.27 -9.14 -15.90
CA LEU A 39 -15.83 -10.32 -16.55
C LEU A 39 -17.20 -10.66 -15.95
N ALA A 40 -18.17 -10.99 -16.82
CA ALA A 40 -19.47 -11.47 -16.38
C ALA A 40 -19.32 -12.86 -15.74
N GLU A 41 -19.87 -13.02 -14.53
CA GLU A 41 -19.96 -14.23 -13.69
C GLU A 41 -18.83 -15.24 -13.86
N LEU A 42 -17.88 -15.23 -12.92
CA LEU A 42 -17.05 -16.40 -12.69
C LEU A 42 -17.99 -17.51 -12.16
N GLU A 43 -18.20 -18.60 -12.89
CA GLU A 43 -19.15 -19.64 -12.45
C GLU A 43 -18.56 -20.56 -11.35
N THR A 44 -17.24 -20.54 -11.14
CA THR A 44 -16.55 -21.42 -10.18
C THR A 44 -15.34 -20.74 -9.53
N PHE A 45 -14.88 -21.30 -8.41
CA PHE A 45 -13.63 -20.88 -7.75
C PHE A 45 -12.38 -21.21 -8.58
N PHE A 46 -12.37 -22.32 -9.33
CA PHE A 46 -11.18 -22.75 -10.06
C PHE A 46 -11.05 -22.02 -11.39
N THR A 47 -10.45 -20.82 -11.34
CA THR A 47 -10.23 -19.96 -12.51
C THR A 47 -8.72 -19.82 -12.80
N PRO A 48 -8.33 -19.46 -14.05
CA PRO A 48 -6.95 -19.10 -14.35
C PRO A 48 -6.43 -17.93 -13.51
N TRP A 49 -7.32 -17.04 -13.07
CA TRP A 49 -7.01 -15.86 -12.27
C TRP A 49 -6.66 -16.23 -10.82
N HIS A 50 -7.45 -17.09 -10.20
CA HIS A 50 -7.11 -17.71 -8.92
C HIS A 50 -5.81 -18.53 -9.03
N ALA A 51 -5.62 -19.27 -10.12
CA ALA A 51 -4.36 -20.01 -10.32
C ALA A 51 -3.14 -19.08 -10.33
N ALA A 52 -3.23 -17.92 -11.00
CA ALA A 52 -2.19 -16.90 -10.98
C ALA A 52 -1.97 -16.34 -9.56
N PHE A 53 -3.04 -15.99 -8.84
CA PHE A 53 -2.98 -15.49 -7.47
C PHE A 53 -2.34 -16.49 -6.50
N TYR A 54 -2.84 -17.73 -6.45
CA TYR A 54 -2.33 -18.78 -5.57
C TYR A 54 -0.92 -19.26 -5.96
N SER A 55 -0.50 -19.14 -7.23
CA SER A 55 0.89 -19.42 -7.62
C SER A 55 1.88 -18.45 -6.98
N GLY A 56 1.53 -17.16 -6.91
CA GLY A 56 2.34 -16.15 -6.24
C GLY A 56 2.39 -16.38 -4.72
N PHE A 57 1.26 -16.75 -4.11
CA PHE A 57 1.19 -17.17 -2.71
C PHE A 57 2.13 -18.35 -2.44
N ALA A 58 2.08 -19.40 -3.25
CA ALA A 58 2.91 -20.59 -3.10
C ALA A 58 4.40 -20.25 -3.21
N ALA A 59 4.76 -19.38 -4.16
CA ALA A 59 6.14 -18.97 -4.38
C ALA A 59 6.73 -18.22 -3.18
N VAL A 60 6.05 -17.17 -2.68
CA VAL A 60 6.54 -16.40 -1.53
C VAL A 60 6.54 -17.22 -0.23
N SER A 61 5.52 -18.07 -0.04
CA SER A 61 5.42 -18.96 1.12
C SER A 61 6.52 -20.01 1.13
N GLY A 62 6.76 -20.66 -0.01
CA GLY A 62 7.86 -21.61 -0.17
C GLY A 62 9.22 -20.99 0.14
N TRP A 63 9.44 -19.75 -0.30
CA TRP A 63 10.67 -19.01 0.00
C TRP A 63 10.84 -18.67 1.49
N ILE A 64 9.78 -18.23 2.18
CA ILE A 64 9.80 -17.96 3.62
C ILE A 64 10.08 -19.24 4.40
N ILE A 65 9.37 -20.33 4.08
CA ILE A 65 9.55 -21.65 4.70
C ILE A 65 10.98 -22.15 4.45
N TRP A 66 11.52 -21.95 3.25
CA TRP A 66 12.89 -22.29 2.91
C TRP A 66 13.92 -21.57 3.80
N GLN A 67 13.73 -20.30 4.14
CA GLN A 67 14.65 -19.61 5.06
C GLN A 67 14.63 -20.22 6.46
N VAL A 68 13.45 -20.61 6.96
CA VAL A 68 13.32 -21.30 8.24
C VAL A 68 13.98 -22.67 8.18
N TRP A 69 13.73 -23.44 7.11
CA TRP A 69 14.30 -24.77 6.92
C TRP A 69 15.83 -24.76 6.85
N ARG A 70 16.43 -23.73 6.22
CA ARG A 70 17.90 -23.56 6.22
C ARG A 70 18.47 -23.41 7.63
N ASN A 71 17.80 -22.67 8.50
CA ASN A 71 18.20 -22.53 9.90
C ASN A 71 17.99 -23.84 10.69
N VAL A 72 16.92 -24.58 10.41
CA VAL A 72 16.72 -25.93 10.99
C VAL A 72 17.85 -26.87 10.60
N ARG A 73 18.27 -26.87 9.32
CA ARG A 73 19.43 -27.65 8.86
C ARG A 73 20.76 -27.21 9.48
N ALA A 74 20.83 -25.98 9.98
CA ALA A 74 21.97 -25.48 10.75
C ALA A 74 21.89 -25.83 12.25
N GLY A 75 20.91 -26.66 12.67
CA GLY A 75 20.77 -27.15 14.04
C GLY A 75 19.81 -26.36 14.92
N ARG A 76 19.21 -25.26 14.42
CA ARG A 76 18.29 -24.42 15.20
C ARG A 76 16.91 -25.06 15.30
N GLN A 77 16.23 -24.87 16.43
CA GLN A 77 14.88 -25.41 16.66
C GLN A 77 13.95 -24.36 17.25
N GLY A 78 12.64 -24.51 17.08
CA GLY A 78 11.65 -23.57 17.62
C GLY A 78 11.74 -22.18 17.00
N LEU A 79 11.56 -21.13 17.81
CA LEU A 79 11.59 -19.74 17.33
C LEU A 79 12.99 -19.33 16.88
N ALA A 80 14.05 -19.93 17.44
CA ALA A 80 15.43 -19.67 17.03
C ALA A 80 15.71 -20.02 15.55
N ALA A 81 14.90 -20.89 14.94
CA ALA A 81 14.99 -21.20 13.51
C ALA A 81 14.35 -20.14 12.60
N VAL A 82 13.48 -19.27 13.15
CA VAL A 82 12.76 -18.28 12.35
C VAL A 82 13.57 -16.97 12.30
N PRO A 83 13.99 -16.49 11.12
CA PRO A 83 14.73 -15.23 11.02
C PRO A 83 13.95 -14.06 11.60
N THR A 84 14.64 -13.07 12.16
CA THR A 84 14.03 -11.86 12.71
C THR A 84 13.23 -11.13 11.61
N GLY A 85 12.01 -10.68 11.94
CA GLY A 85 11.05 -10.10 10.98
C GLY A 85 10.15 -11.09 10.23
N TYR A 86 10.57 -12.36 10.08
CA TYR A 86 9.85 -13.37 9.28
C TYR A 86 8.72 -14.10 10.02
N LEU A 87 8.68 -14.03 11.37
CA LEU A 87 7.73 -14.80 12.17
C LEU A 87 6.26 -14.53 11.83
N ALA A 88 5.86 -13.27 11.72
CA ALA A 88 4.47 -12.93 11.38
C ALA A 88 4.10 -13.42 9.97
N GLY A 89 5.02 -13.30 9.00
CA GLY A 89 4.82 -13.84 7.65
C GLY A 89 4.69 -15.37 7.67
N LEU A 90 5.55 -16.06 8.43
CA LEU A 90 5.49 -17.52 8.58
C LEU A 90 4.17 -17.99 9.19
N VAL A 91 3.68 -17.31 10.24
CA VAL A 91 2.39 -17.63 10.88
C VAL A 91 1.22 -17.31 9.95
N ALA A 92 1.34 -16.28 9.12
CA ALA A 92 0.30 -15.89 8.18
C ALA A 92 0.13 -16.89 7.02
N ILE A 93 1.14 -17.70 6.68
CA ILE A 93 1.03 -18.70 5.59
C ILE A 93 -0.10 -19.72 5.85
N PRO A 94 -0.12 -20.49 6.95
CA PRO A 94 -1.20 -21.44 7.20
C PRO A 94 -2.56 -20.74 7.41
N ALA A 95 -2.56 -19.52 7.97
CA ALA A 95 -3.78 -18.74 8.11
C ALA A 95 -4.36 -18.31 6.75
N PHE A 96 -3.52 -17.86 5.82
CA PHE A 96 -3.93 -17.52 4.45
C PHE A 96 -4.50 -18.75 3.74
N ALA A 97 -3.82 -19.91 3.85
CA ALA A 97 -4.31 -21.16 3.26
C ALA A 97 -5.68 -21.57 3.84
N ALA A 98 -5.88 -21.40 5.15
CA ALA A 98 -7.17 -21.66 5.78
C ALA A 98 -8.26 -20.70 5.29
N PHE A 99 -7.96 -19.40 5.19
CA PHE A 99 -8.93 -18.44 4.64
C PHE A 99 -9.22 -18.67 3.17
N GLY A 100 -8.24 -19.12 2.36
CA GLY A 100 -8.48 -19.49 0.96
C GLY A 100 -9.36 -20.72 0.82
N PHE A 101 -9.27 -21.66 1.76
CA PHE A 101 -10.22 -22.77 1.84
C PHE A 101 -11.63 -22.28 2.24
N VAL A 102 -11.72 -21.39 3.23
CA VAL A 102 -12.99 -20.76 3.62
C VAL A 102 -13.61 -20.00 2.45
N ASP A 103 -12.80 -19.29 1.67
CA ASP A 103 -13.18 -18.56 0.47
C ASP A 103 -13.77 -19.49 -0.61
N MET A 104 -13.07 -20.58 -0.90
CA MET A 104 -13.57 -21.63 -1.79
C MET A 104 -14.92 -22.19 -1.31
N MET A 105 -15.06 -22.46 -0.01
CA MET A 105 -16.32 -22.93 0.57
C MET A 105 -17.41 -21.86 0.47
N TRP A 106 -17.06 -20.60 0.69
CA TRP A 106 -17.97 -19.47 0.59
C TRP A 106 -18.56 -19.38 -0.82
N HIS A 107 -17.70 -19.39 -1.84
CA HIS A 107 -18.13 -19.42 -3.24
C HIS A 107 -18.98 -20.64 -3.60
N THR A 108 -18.74 -21.79 -2.95
CA THR A 108 -19.49 -23.02 -3.20
C THR A 108 -20.90 -22.98 -2.58
N PHE A 109 -21.05 -22.41 -1.37
CA PHE A 109 -22.29 -22.48 -0.60
C PHE A 109 -23.15 -21.22 -0.68
N LEU A 110 -22.52 -20.05 -0.79
CA LEU A 110 -23.17 -18.73 -0.74
C LEU A 110 -23.10 -18.00 -2.09
N GLY A 111 -22.38 -18.55 -3.06
CA GLY A 111 -22.14 -17.93 -4.35
C GLY A 111 -20.97 -16.95 -4.35
N ILE A 112 -20.69 -16.36 -5.50
CA ILE A 112 -19.63 -15.36 -5.67
C ILE A 112 -20.20 -13.98 -5.43
N GLU A 113 -19.62 -13.25 -4.47
CA GLU A 113 -20.03 -11.88 -4.18
C GLU A 113 -19.83 -11.00 -5.41
N THR A 114 -20.76 -10.08 -5.62
CA THR A 114 -20.70 -9.09 -6.70
C THR A 114 -20.67 -7.69 -6.10
N THR A 115 -20.19 -6.71 -6.87
CA THR A 115 -20.19 -5.29 -6.46
C THR A 115 -19.33 -5.01 -5.21
N ILE A 116 -19.80 -4.16 -4.30
CA ILE A 116 -19.06 -3.74 -3.11
C ILE A 116 -18.92 -4.87 -2.07
N ASP A 117 -19.79 -5.88 -2.11
CA ASP A 117 -19.84 -6.99 -1.14
C ASP A 117 -18.53 -7.79 -1.11
N ILE A 118 -17.84 -7.90 -2.26
CA ILE A 118 -16.53 -8.55 -2.38
C ILE A 118 -15.53 -7.97 -1.36
N LEU A 119 -15.57 -6.65 -1.14
CA LEU A 119 -14.64 -5.93 -0.26
C LEU A 119 -14.93 -6.17 1.23
N PHE A 120 -16.10 -6.69 1.56
CA PHE A 120 -16.56 -6.91 2.94
C PHE A 120 -16.76 -8.40 3.28
N SER A 121 -16.52 -9.31 2.34
CA SER A 121 -16.62 -10.75 2.59
C SER A 121 -15.62 -11.20 3.66
N PRO A 122 -16.06 -11.95 4.69
CA PRO A 122 -15.18 -12.43 5.76
C PRO A 122 -13.98 -13.25 5.26
N SER A 123 -14.14 -14.05 4.19
CA SER A 123 -13.04 -14.83 3.60
C SER A 123 -11.98 -13.93 2.98
N HIS A 124 -12.39 -12.98 2.14
CA HIS A 124 -11.53 -11.96 1.54
C HIS A 124 -10.82 -11.11 2.59
N LEU A 125 -11.51 -10.72 3.67
CA LEU A 125 -10.91 -9.97 4.79
C LEU A 125 -9.85 -10.79 5.54
N GLY A 126 -10.04 -12.10 5.69
CA GLY A 126 -9.03 -13.01 6.24
C GLY A 126 -7.83 -13.17 5.32
N LEU A 127 -8.06 -13.35 4.01
CA LEU A 127 -7.03 -13.41 2.98
C LEU A 127 -6.20 -12.14 2.94
N ILE A 128 -6.83 -10.97 2.91
CA ILE A 128 -6.11 -9.70 2.81
C ILE A 128 -5.30 -9.43 4.08
N SER A 129 -5.86 -9.71 5.26
CA SER A 129 -5.16 -9.52 6.54
C SER A 129 -3.89 -10.36 6.63
N THR A 130 -3.97 -11.64 6.21
CA THR A 130 -2.83 -12.54 6.21
C THR A 130 -1.83 -12.23 5.09
N MET A 131 -2.31 -11.84 3.91
CA MET A 131 -1.47 -11.36 2.81
C MET A 131 -0.69 -10.10 3.19
N LEU A 132 -1.32 -9.13 3.88
CA LEU A 132 -0.64 -7.94 4.41
C LEU A 132 0.54 -8.33 5.30
N LEU A 133 0.36 -9.32 6.18
CA LEU A 133 1.45 -9.84 7.01
C LEU A 133 2.55 -10.46 6.14
N ILE A 134 2.22 -11.28 5.15
CA ILE A 134 3.22 -11.89 4.26
C ILE A 134 4.03 -10.81 3.52
N LEU A 135 3.37 -9.87 2.85
CA LEU A 135 4.00 -8.84 2.02
C LEU A 135 4.85 -7.85 2.82
N THR A 136 4.47 -7.55 4.05
CA THR A 136 5.24 -6.65 4.94
C THR A 136 6.39 -7.34 5.68
N THR A 137 6.70 -8.60 5.35
CA THR A 137 7.86 -9.31 5.93
C THR A 137 9.19 -8.58 5.75
N PRO A 138 9.55 -8.08 4.55
CA PRO A 138 10.78 -7.31 4.37
C PRO A 138 10.81 -6.02 5.21
N LEU A 139 9.66 -5.39 5.45
CA LEU A 139 9.56 -4.20 6.30
C LEU A 139 9.92 -4.54 7.75
N ARG A 140 9.34 -5.59 8.33
CA ARG A 140 9.68 -6.02 9.70
C ARG A 140 11.12 -6.51 9.81
N SER A 141 11.64 -7.18 8.78
CA SER A 141 13.05 -7.58 8.70
C SER A 141 13.94 -6.33 8.78
N ALA A 142 13.72 -5.35 7.91
CA ALA A 142 14.44 -4.09 7.89
C ALA A 142 14.29 -3.27 9.20
N TRP A 143 13.11 -3.27 9.80
CA TRP A 143 12.81 -2.48 11.00
C TRP A 143 13.72 -2.82 12.17
N HIS A 144 14.01 -4.10 12.33
CA HIS A 144 14.85 -4.57 13.41
C HIS A 144 16.32 -4.79 13.00
N ALA A 145 16.65 -4.69 11.71
CA ALA A 145 17.97 -5.00 11.17
C ALA A 145 19.06 -4.08 11.75
N PRO A 146 20.16 -4.64 12.31
CA PRO A 146 21.21 -3.86 12.96
C PRO A 146 22.08 -3.10 11.97
N ASP A 147 22.14 -3.53 10.71
CA ASP A 147 22.94 -2.92 9.65
C ASP A 147 22.26 -1.73 8.96
N ILE A 148 20.97 -1.48 9.23
CA ILE A 148 20.22 -0.38 8.63
C ILE A 148 20.33 0.87 9.52
N ALA A 149 21.22 1.77 9.10
CA ALA A 149 21.43 3.08 9.71
C ALA A 149 20.18 3.99 9.61
N GLU A 150 20.20 5.12 10.33
CA GLU A 150 19.15 6.14 10.31
C GLU A 150 18.90 6.71 8.90
N ARG A 151 19.96 6.79 8.06
CA ARG A 151 19.94 7.28 6.67
C ARG A 151 20.26 6.14 5.70
N PRO A 152 19.35 5.19 5.46
CA PRO A 152 19.62 4.07 4.58
C PRO A 152 19.72 4.52 3.13
N SER A 153 20.49 3.78 2.31
CA SER A 153 20.43 3.92 0.86
C SER A 153 19.10 3.38 0.32
N LEU A 154 18.65 3.91 -0.82
CA LEU A 154 17.41 3.44 -1.46
C LEU A 154 17.44 1.94 -1.70
N GLY A 155 18.55 1.41 -2.21
CA GLY A 155 18.71 -0.03 -2.48
C GLY A 155 18.59 -0.91 -1.23
N ARG A 156 19.08 -0.46 -0.06
CA ARG A 156 18.96 -1.24 1.18
C ARG A 156 17.53 -1.25 1.72
N LEU A 157 16.81 -0.13 1.59
CA LEU A 157 15.44 0.03 2.06
C LEU A 157 14.40 -0.47 1.03
N PHE A 158 14.79 -0.65 -0.23
CA PHE A 158 13.90 -1.00 -1.33
C PHE A 158 12.99 -2.21 -1.07
N PRO A 159 13.46 -3.34 -0.49
CA PRO A 159 12.56 -4.46 -0.18
C PRO A 159 11.44 -4.08 0.80
N ALA A 160 11.76 -3.26 1.81
CA ALA A 160 10.80 -2.78 2.79
C ALA A 160 9.80 -1.78 2.18
N LEU A 161 10.29 -0.87 1.33
CA LEU A 161 9.45 0.08 0.58
C LEU A 161 8.49 -0.66 -0.33
N LEU A 162 8.98 -1.65 -1.09
CA LEU A 162 8.17 -2.45 -2.00
C LEU A 162 7.10 -3.25 -1.25
N GLY A 163 7.46 -3.93 -0.16
CA GLY A 163 6.50 -4.67 0.66
C GLY A 163 5.42 -3.79 1.29
N LEU A 164 5.80 -2.60 1.78
CA LEU A 164 4.84 -1.64 2.33
C LEU A 164 3.99 -0.97 1.26
N ALA A 165 4.55 -0.69 0.08
CA ALA A 165 3.81 -0.15 -1.05
C ALA A 165 2.75 -1.13 -1.54
N LEU A 166 3.12 -2.41 -1.72
CA LEU A 166 2.16 -3.48 -2.04
C LEU A 166 1.07 -3.54 -0.97
N ALA A 167 1.42 -3.52 0.32
CA ALA A 167 0.44 -3.50 1.39
C ALA A 167 -0.51 -2.29 1.31
N GLY A 168 0.00 -1.10 0.98
CA GLY A 168 -0.82 0.08 0.72
C GLY A 168 -1.75 -0.09 -0.48
N THR A 169 -1.26 -0.71 -1.57
CA THR A 169 -2.07 -1.07 -2.74
C THR A 169 -3.20 -2.04 -2.38
N LEU A 170 -2.93 -3.01 -1.50
CA LEU A 170 -3.95 -3.94 -1.00
C LEU A 170 -5.04 -3.23 -0.19
N VAL A 171 -4.65 -2.31 0.69
CA VAL A 171 -5.62 -1.48 1.41
C VAL A 171 -6.44 -0.65 0.42
N SER A 172 -5.78 -0.03 -0.56
CA SER A 172 -6.43 0.76 -1.62
C SER A 172 -7.46 -0.03 -2.44
N LEU A 173 -7.26 -1.34 -2.62
CA LEU A 173 -8.22 -2.23 -3.27
C LEU A 173 -9.49 -2.38 -2.42
N PHE A 174 -9.34 -2.61 -1.10
CA PHE A 174 -10.48 -2.82 -0.19
C PHE A 174 -11.26 -1.54 0.13
N VAL A 175 -10.65 -0.38 -0.07
CA VAL A 175 -11.32 0.92 0.00
C VAL A 175 -11.55 1.53 -1.38
N SER A 176 -11.65 0.71 -2.43
CA SER A 176 -11.80 1.17 -3.82
C SER A 176 -13.02 2.07 -4.03
N TYR A 177 -14.11 1.87 -3.26
CA TYR A 177 -15.29 2.74 -3.25
C TYR A 177 -14.99 4.21 -2.88
N GLY A 178 -13.84 4.47 -2.26
CA GLY A 178 -13.34 5.80 -1.91
C GLY A 178 -11.95 6.07 -2.50
N ASN A 179 -11.64 5.52 -3.66
CA ASN A 179 -10.32 5.67 -4.26
C ASN A 179 -10.31 6.75 -5.35
N ALA A 180 -9.75 7.91 -5.02
CA ALA A 180 -9.63 9.05 -5.92
C ALA A 180 -8.75 8.74 -7.15
N MET A 181 -7.86 7.74 -7.07
CA MET A 181 -7.04 7.32 -8.20
C MET A 181 -7.89 6.72 -9.32
N GLN A 182 -9.07 6.16 -9.04
CA GLN A 182 -9.93 5.54 -10.04
C GLN A 182 -10.76 6.56 -10.86
N TRP A 183 -10.74 7.84 -10.48
CA TRP A 183 -11.48 8.87 -11.19
C TRP A 183 -10.77 9.28 -12.48
N GLU A 184 -11.56 9.67 -13.48
CA GLU A 184 -11.08 10.35 -14.68
C GLU A 184 -11.12 11.87 -14.52
N GLY A 185 -10.26 12.60 -15.25
CA GLY A 185 -10.20 14.06 -15.16
C GLY A 185 -11.53 14.77 -15.40
N ARG A 186 -12.32 14.31 -16.39
CA ARG A 186 -13.67 14.84 -16.65
C ARG A 186 -14.61 14.62 -15.47
N GLY A 187 -14.55 13.45 -14.83
CA GLY A 187 -15.34 13.13 -13.65
C GLY A 187 -15.00 14.02 -12.46
N VAL A 188 -13.70 14.26 -12.24
CA VAL A 188 -13.22 15.17 -11.18
C VAL A 188 -13.71 16.61 -11.43
N VAL A 189 -13.53 17.13 -12.65
CA VAL A 189 -13.98 18.48 -12.99
C VAL A 189 -15.49 18.62 -12.85
N ALA A 190 -16.27 17.63 -13.29
CA ALA A 190 -17.71 17.64 -13.12
C ALA A 190 -18.10 17.67 -11.63
N ALA A 191 -17.53 16.79 -10.80
CA ALA A 191 -17.82 16.73 -9.37
C ALA A 191 -17.47 18.02 -8.61
N LEU A 192 -16.41 18.72 -9.04
CA LEU A 192 -15.99 20.01 -8.48
C LEU A 192 -16.70 21.23 -9.14
N SER A 193 -17.59 20.99 -10.10
CA SER A 193 -18.43 22.01 -10.75
C SER A 193 -19.88 22.02 -10.26
N GLU A 194 -20.27 20.99 -9.51
CA GLU A 194 -21.58 20.88 -8.88
C GLU A 194 -21.51 21.47 -7.46
N MET A 195 -22.41 22.41 -7.11
CA MET A 195 -22.43 23.04 -5.77
C MET A 195 -22.83 22.04 -4.68
N GLU A 196 -23.84 21.22 -4.96
CA GLU A 196 -24.30 20.13 -4.12
C GLU A 196 -24.74 18.98 -5.03
N GLY A 197 -24.18 17.79 -4.80
CA GLY A 197 -24.47 16.60 -5.59
C GLY A 197 -23.80 15.37 -5.00
N PRO A 198 -24.35 14.16 -5.23
CA PRO A 198 -23.74 12.91 -4.76
C PRO A 198 -22.27 12.77 -5.16
N ARG A 199 -21.94 13.17 -6.40
CA ARG A 199 -20.57 13.13 -6.96
C ARG A 199 -19.57 14.00 -6.20
N THR A 200 -19.99 15.18 -5.75
CA THR A 200 -19.15 16.07 -4.94
C THR A 200 -18.80 15.43 -3.61
N GLY A 201 -19.78 14.79 -2.96
CA GLY A 201 -19.59 14.03 -1.72
C GLY A 201 -18.69 12.80 -1.90
N ASP A 202 -18.89 12.06 -3.00
CA ASP A 202 -18.09 10.88 -3.34
C ASP A 202 -16.63 11.25 -3.62
N LEU A 203 -16.39 12.30 -4.40
CA LEU A 203 -15.03 12.79 -4.67
C LEU A 203 -14.37 13.30 -3.38
N ALA A 204 -15.06 14.09 -2.57
CA ALA A 204 -14.52 14.58 -1.31
C ALA A 204 -14.12 13.42 -0.40
N SER A 205 -14.99 12.42 -0.21
CA SER A 205 -14.70 11.21 0.56
C SER A 205 -13.54 10.42 -0.02
N SER A 206 -13.49 10.31 -1.36
CA SER A 206 -12.41 9.63 -2.06
C SER A 206 -11.06 10.31 -1.84
N ILE A 207 -11.02 11.64 -1.87
CA ILE A 207 -9.82 12.44 -1.56
C ILE A 207 -9.33 12.10 -0.15
N LEU A 208 -10.23 12.10 0.84
CA LEU A 208 -9.87 11.83 2.24
C LEU A 208 -9.29 10.43 2.44
N ILE A 209 -9.98 9.42 1.93
CA ILE A 209 -9.58 8.01 2.07
C ILE A 209 -8.24 7.78 1.37
N THR A 210 -8.11 8.23 0.13
CA THR A 210 -6.87 8.08 -0.65
C THR A 210 -5.70 8.82 -0.01
N ASN A 211 -5.95 10.01 0.55
CA ASN A 211 -4.92 10.80 1.25
C ASN A 211 -4.36 10.03 2.44
N ALA A 212 -5.23 9.41 3.24
CA ALA A 212 -4.82 8.61 4.38
C ALA A 212 -4.03 7.36 3.95
N VAL A 213 -4.53 6.63 2.94
CA VAL A 213 -3.89 5.40 2.41
C VAL A 213 -2.48 5.68 1.90
N LEU A 214 -2.27 6.80 1.22
CA LEU A 214 -0.96 7.19 0.69
C LEU A 214 -0.02 7.76 1.74
N LEU A 215 -0.53 8.65 2.60
CA LEU A 215 0.31 9.45 3.49
C LEU A 215 0.73 8.68 4.75
N LEU A 216 -0.16 7.87 5.34
CA LEU A 216 0.11 7.16 6.60
C LEU A 216 1.34 6.22 6.52
N PRO A 217 1.51 5.39 5.46
CA PRO A 217 2.71 4.57 5.31
C PRO A 217 4.00 5.39 5.25
N VAL A 218 3.99 6.53 4.54
CA VAL A 218 5.16 7.41 4.42
C VAL A 218 5.50 8.05 5.75
N LEU A 219 4.50 8.58 6.45
CA LEU A 219 4.67 9.16 7.79
C LEU A 219 5.19 8.11 8.79
N PHE A 220 4.65 6.89 8.74
CA PHE A 220 5.13 5.78 9.55
C PHE A 220 6.62 5.50 9.34
N LEU A 221 7.10 5.48 8.09
CA LEU A 221 8.51 5.26 7.78
C LEU A 221 9.41 6.42 8.26
N LEU A 222 8.95 7.67 8.10
CA LEU A 222 9.69 8.88 8.50
C LEU A 222 9.95 8.97 10.01
N ARG A 223 9.20 8.19 10.83
CA ARG A 223 9.48 8.07 12.26
C ARG A 223 10.73 7.27 12.58
N ARG A 224 11.12 6.36 11.67
CA ARG A 224 12.23 5.42 11.90
C ARG A 224 13.46 5.73 11.07
N TRP A 225 13.28 6.24 9.86
CA TRP A 225 14.35 6.49 8.91
C TRP A 225 14.24 7.88 8.29
N ARG A 226 15.39 8.48 7.98
CA ARG A 226 15.46 9.58 7.03
C ARG A 226 15.44 8.99 5.63
N LEU A 227 14.26 9.02 5.02
CA LEU A 227 14.01 8.34 3.75
C LEU A 227 14.94 8.86 2.64
N PRO A 228 15.61 7.96 1.89
CA PRO A 228 16.38 8.34 0.72
C PRO A 228 15.44 8.82 -0.41
N PHE A 229 15.93 9.75 -1.22
CA PHE A 229 15.21 10.23 -2.41
C PHE A 229 14.75 9.06 -3.29
N GLY A 230 13.49 9.10 -3.71
CA GLY A 230 12.82 8.08 -4.51
C GLY A 230 11.98 7.11 -3.69
N SER A 231 11.99 7.22 -2.36
CA SER A 231 11.22 6.31 -1.49
C SER A 231 9.71 6.49 -1.68
N VAL A 232 9.23 7.74 -1.67
CA VAL A 232 7.79 8.01 -1.85
C VAL A 232 7.37 7.77 -3.29
N THR A 233 8.21 8.14 -4.25
CA THR A 233 7.99 7.88 -5.67
C THR A 233 7.81 6.39 -5.96
N VAL A 234 8.68 5.52 -5.43
CA VAL A 234 8.55 4.07 -5.59
C VAL A 234 7.24 3.58 -4.98
N MET A 235 6.88 4.06 -3.78
CA MET A 235 5.65 3.65 -3.12
C MET A 235 4.41 4.05 -3.92
N TYR A 236 4.36 5.27 -4.43
CA TYR A 236 3.24 5.76 -5.23
C TYR A 236 3.19 5.10 -6.60
N LEU A 237 4.35 4.84 -7.23
CA LEU A 237 4.44 4.11 -8.49
C LEU A 237 3.83 2.70 -8.38
N VAL A 238 4.11 1.97 -7.30
CA VAL A 238 3.48 0.67 -7.04
C VAL A 238 2.01 0.83 -6.65
N GLY A 239 1.69 1.88 -5.88
CA GLY A 239 0.34 2.23 -5.46
C GLY A 239 -0.65 2.41 -6.62
N VAL A 240 -0.23 3.09 -7.69
CA VAL A 240 -1.08 3.40 -8.84
C VAL A 240 -1.35 2.21 -9.76
N LEU A 241 -0.60 1.11 -9.66
CA LEU A 241 -0.74 -0.03 -10.58
C LEU A 241 -2.09 -0.73 -10.44
N MET A 242 -2.60 -0.91 -9.22
CA MET A 242 -3.89 -1.58 -9.00
C MET A 242 -5.08 -0.72 -9.42
N PRO A 243 -5.20 0.55 -8.99
CA PRO A 243 -6.27 1.42 -9.46
C PRO A 243 -6.26 1.59 -10.97
N GLY A 244 -5.07 1.66 -11.59
CA GLY A 244 -4.94 1.69 -13.05
C GLY A 244 -5.41 0.40 -13.72
N ALA A 245 -5.07 -0.78 -13.17
CA ALA A 245 -5.58 -2.03 -13.69
C ALA A 245 -7.12 -2.12 -13.60
N GLN A 246 -7.71 -1.70 -12.48
CA GLN A 246 -9.17 -1.74 -12.26
C GLN A 246 -9.95 -0.87 -13.24
N THR A 247 -9.37 0.25 -13.68
CA THR A 247 -9.96 1.18 -14.64
C THR A 247 -9.48 0.96 -16.07
N ALA A 248 -8.88 -0.21 -16.37
CA ALA A 248 -8.28 -0.51 -17.68
C ALA A 248 -7.28 0.56 -18.18
N PHE A 249 -6.69 1.34 -17.26
CA PHE A 249 -5.80 2.47 -17.51
C PHE A 249 -6.44 3.67 -18.26
N ASP A 250 -7.77 3.83 -18.20
CA ASP A 250 -8.46 5.00 -18.79
C ASP A 250 -8.20 6.33 -18.04
N ASN A 251 -7.66 6.22 -16.82
CA ASN A 251 -7.30 7.32 -15.90
C ASN A 251 -5.80 7.62 -15.83
N VAL A 252 -4.99 7.20 -16.81
CA VAL A 252 -3.51 7.37 -16.82
C VAL A 252 -3.03 8.77 -16.42
N PRO A 253 -3.62 9.89 -16.90
CA PRO A 253 -3.19 11.22 -16.47
C PRO A 253 -3.24 11.38 -14.94
N ILE A 254 -4.35 10.97 -14.30
CA ILE A 254 -4.53 11.05 -12.85
C ILE A 254 -3.47 10.23 -12.12
N LEU A 255 -3.19 9.00 -12.59
CA LEU A 255 -2.16 8.12 -12.01
C LEU A 255 -0.76 8.75 -12.10
N LEU A 256 -0.42 9.37 -13.23
CA LEU A 256 0.84 10.11 -13.39
C LEU A 256 0.92 11.33 -12.46
N GLY A 257 -0.22 11.97 -12.18
CA GLY A 257 -0.32 13.04 -11.18
C GLY A 257 0.08 12.58 -9.79
N PHE A 258 -0.34 11.38 -9.36
CA PHE A 258 0.13 10.79 -8.11
C PHE A 258 1.62 10.48 -8.14
N VAL A 259 2.15 9.87 -9.21
CA VAL A 259 3.61 9.62 -9.32
C VAL A 259 4.41 10.93 -9.22
N ALA A 260 3.93 12.01 -9.85
CA ALA A 260 4.52 13.34 -9.71
C ALA A 260 4.42 13.87 -8.26
N GLY A 261 3.30 13.65 -7.57
CA GLY A 261 3.16 13.95 -6.13
C GLY A 261 4.16 13.19 -5.26
N GLY A 262 4.49 11.95 -5.62
CA GLY A 262 5.54 11.16 -4.98
C GLY A 262 6.93 11.78 -5.16
N LEU A 263 7.25 12.20 -6.39
CA LEU A 263 8.51 12.91 -6.69
C LEU A 263 8.63 14.22 -5.90
N VAL A 264 7.56 15.02 -5.86
CA VAL A 264 7.58 16.26 -5.08
C VAL A 264 7.70 15.96 -3.59
N SER A 265 7.08 14.89 -3.09
CA SER A 265 7.23 14.45 -1.71
C SER A 265 8.68 14.05 -1.38
N ASP A 266 9.38 13.36 -2.28
CA ASP A 266 10.81 13.07 -2.11
C ASP A 266 11.67 14.35 -2.11
N LEU A 267 11.32 15.36 -2.92
CA LEU A 267 11.96 16.68 -2.88
C LEU A 267 11.68 17.41 -1.55
N LEU A 268 10.45 17.34 -1.03
CA LEU A 268 10.09 17.89 0.27
C LEU A 268 10.85 17.19 1.40
N ILE A 269 11.01 15.85 1.34
CA ILE A 269 11.85 15.11 2.30
C ILE A 269 13.29 15.61 2.25
N ARG A 270 13.85 15.80 1.04
CA ARG A 270 15.22 16.29 0.89
C ARG A 270 15.40 17.72 1.40
N TRP A 271 14.42 18.59 1.19
CA TRP A 271 14.46 19.99 1.59
C TRP A 271 14.19 20.17 3.09
N LEU A 272 13.10 19.60 3.59
CA LEU A 272 12.68 19.73 4.99
C LEU A 272 13.51 18.85 5.92
N ASN A 273 14.05 17.72 5.41
CA ASN A 273 14.73 16.67 6.19
C ASN A 273 13.90 16.28 7.45
N PRO A 274 12.65 15.81 7.26
CA PRO A 274 11.75 15.44 8.35
C PRO A 274 12.28 14.21 9.10
N SER A 275 12.17 14.22 10.42
CA SER A 275 12.50 13.10 11.30
C SER A 275 11.72 13.20 12.61
N ALA A 276 11.73 12.14 13.41
CA ALA A 276 11.09 12.14 14.73
C ALA A 276 11.68 13.19 15.69
N GLU A 277 12.95 13.55 15.54
CA GLU A 277 13.61 14.62 16.29
C GLU A 277 13.18 16.02 15.80
N ARG A 278 12.88 16.16 14.51
CA ARG A 278 12.52 17.42 13.86
C ARG A 278 11.02 17.51 13.62
N ARG A 279 10.24 17.51 14.71
CA ARG A 279 8.76 17.49 14.69
C ARG A 279 8.14 18.53 13.74
N GLY A 280 8.66 19.76 13.74
CA GLY A 280 8.12 20.83 12.89
C GLY A 280 8.30 20.53 11.40
N ALA A 281 9.44 19.95 11.03
CA ALA A 281 9.69 19.50 9.65
C ALA A 281 8.84 18.29 9.28
N TYR A 282 8.61 17.37 10.23
CA TYR A 282 7.71 16.22 10.04
C TYR A 282 6.25 16.65 9.82
N TRP A 283 5.74 17.57 10.64
CA TRP A 283 4.39 18.15 10.49
C TRP A 283 4.25 18.97 9.21
N ALA A 284 5.25 19.80 8.89
CA ALA A 284 5.28 20.56 7.64
C ALA A 284 5.29 19.62 6.42
N PHE A 285 6.09 18.55 6.45
CA PHE A 285 6.08 17.54 5.41
C PHE A 285 4.69 16.91 5.25
N ALA A 286 4.06 16.51 6.35
CA ALA A 286 2.75 15.86 6.33
C ALA A 286 1.67 16.75 5.67
N GLY A 287 1.64 18.04 6.02
CA GLY A 287 0.70 18.99 5.43
C GLY A 287 1.04 19.36 3.98
N LEU A 288 2.30 19.68 3.69
CA LEU A 288 2.73 20.12 2.36
C LEU A 288 2.67 18.99 1.33
N SER A 289 3.03 17.76 1.69
CA SER A 289 2.97 16.61 0.79
C SER A 289 1.52 16.33 0.36
N ALA A 290 0.57 16.35 1.31
CA ALA A 290 -0.85 16.22 0.99
C ALA A 290 -1.33 17.40 0.12
N PHE A 291 -1.10 18.64 0.54
CA PHE A 291 -1.51 19.83 -0.22
C PHE A 291 -1.02 19.79 -1.67
N VAL A 292 0.26 19.48 -1.89
CA VAL A 292 0.83 19.42 -3.25
C VAL A 292 0.25 18.25 -4.05
N THR A 293 0.11 17.06 -3.45
CA THR A 293 -0.46 15.89 -4.14
C THR A 293 -1.86 16.19 -4.67
N TRP A 294 -2.70 16.83 -3.85
CA TRP A 294 -4.07 17.16 -4.24
C TRP A 294 -4.17 18.36 -5.17
N SER A 295 -3.24 19.32 -5.06
CA SER A 295 -3.11 20.40 -6.06
C SER A 295 -2.75 19.83 -7.44
N LEU A 296 -1.81 18.87 -7.49
CA LEU A 296 -1.42 18.19 -8.73
C LEU A 296 -2.56 17.34 -9.29
N TYR A 297 -3.30 16.62 -8.43
CA TYR A 297 -4.47 15.85 -8.83
C TYR A 297 -5.51 16.71 -9.56
N ILE A 298 -5.90 17.84 -8.96
CA ILE A 298 -6.87 18.77 -9.55
C ILE A 298 -6.33 19.45 -10.81
N LEU A 299 -5.05 19.84 -10.80
CA LEU A 299 -4.39 20.41 -11.97
C LEU A 299 -4.42 19.44 -13.16
N VAL A 300 -4.02 18.19 -12.94
CA VAL A 300 -3.98 17.16 -13.97
C VAL A 300 -5.40 16.80 -14.44
N ALA A 301 -6.36 16.72 -13.52
CA ALA A 301 -7.77 16.57 -13.88
C ALA A 301 -8.26 17.69 -14.80
N SER A 302 -7.94 18.94 -14.47
CA SER A 302 -8.36 20.11 -15.26
C SER A 302 -7.69 20.13 -16.64
N VAL A 303 -6.39 19.83 -16.71
CA VAL A 303 -5.64 19.75 -17.97
C VAL A 303 -6.19 18.63 -18.87
N SER A 304 -6.47 17.46 -18.30
CA SER A 304 -7.01 16.32 -19.07
C SER A 304 -8.47 16.52 -19.48
N ALA A 305 -9.28 17.23 -18.69
CA ALA A 305 -10.64 17.60 -19.04
C ALA A 305 -10.71 18.75 -20.06
N GLY A 306 -9.68 19.60 -20.13
CA GLY A 306 -9.66 20.80 -20.97
C GLY A 306 -10.41 22.00 -20.38
N SER A 307 -10.78 21.94 -19.11
CA SER A 307 -11.51 23.01 -18.40
C SER A 307 -11.20 23.02 -16.91
N LEU A 308 -11.38 24.18 -16.27
CA LEU A 308 -11.32 24.31 -14.82
C LEU A 308 -12.69 23.97 -14.21
N PRO A 309 -12.73 23.47 -12.95
CA PRO A 309 -14.00 23.31 -12.24
C PRO A 309 -14.71 24.64 -12.03
N ALA A 310 -16.04 24.62 -12.12
CA ALA A 310 -16.88 25.81 -12.10
C ALA A 310 -17.02 26.45 -10.70
N VAL A 311 -16.79 25.70 -9.61
CA VAL A 311 -16.95 26.18 -8.23
C VAL A 311 -15.57 26.44 -7.61
N PRO A 312 -15.09 27.70 -7.54
CA PRO A 312 -13.75 28.04 -7.06
C PRO A 312 -13.43 27.52 -5.67
N GLU A 313 -14.39 27.58 -4.75
CA GLU A 313 -14.24 27.18 -3.36
C GLU A 313 -13.89 25.69 -3.23
N LEU A 314 -14.45 24.83 -4.10
CA LEU A 314 -14.22 23.39 -4.04
C LEU A 314 -12.81 23.04 -4.53
N TRP A 315 -12.39 23.55 -5.68
CA TRP A 315 -11.12 23.12 -6.28
C TRP A 315 -9.90 23.85 -5.69
N THR A 316 -10.07 25.04 -5.13
CA THR A 316 -9.01 25.74 -4.37
C THR A 316 -8.96 25.33 -2.90
N GLY A 317 -10.12 24.98 -2.31
CA GLY A 317 -10.23 24.56 -0.92
C GLY A 317 -9.84 23.11 -0.67
N ALA A 318 -10.15 22.18 -1.58
CA ALA A 318 -9.87 20.75 -1.40
C ALA A 318 -8.39 20.43 -1.10
N PRO A 319 -7.39 21.01 -1.82
CA PRO A 319 -5.99 20.80 -1.47
C PRO A 319 -5.62 21.32 -0.09
N ILE A 320 -6.19 22.46 0.34
CA ILE A 320 -5.96 23.05 1.67
C ILE A 320 -6.50 22.12 2.75
N VAL A 321 -7.74 21.64 2.59
CA VAL A 321 -8.37 20.69 3.52
C VAL A 321 -7.54 19.42 3.63
N ALA A 322 -7.11 18.85 2.51
CA ALA A 322 -6.26 17.66 2.52
C ALA A 322 -4.91 17.91 3.20
N GLY A 323 -4.33 19.09 3.02
CA GLY A 323 -3.13 19.55 3.72
C GLY A 323 -3.33 19.67 5.25
N LEU A 324 -4.46 20.24 5.69
CA LEU A 324 -4.81 20.32 7.11
C LEU A 324 -5.01 18.94 7.73
N ILE A 325 -5.60 18.00 6.99
CA ILE A 325 -5.74 16.61 7.43
C ILE A 325 -4.39 15.92 7.50
N GLY A 326 -3.52 16.12 6.50
CA GLY A 326 -2.14 15.64 6.54
C GLY A 326 -1.38 16.16 7.75
N LEU A 327 -1.52 17.46 8.06
CA LEU A 327 -0.95 18.09 9.25
C LEU A 327 -1.49 17.45 10.54
N ALA A 328 -2.81 17.23 10.63
CA ALA A 328 -3.44 16.58 11.78
C ALA A 328 -2.93 15.14 11.98
N LEU A 329 -2.84 14.34 10.91
CA LEU A 329 -2.26 13.00 10.94
C LEU A 329 -0.79 13.03 11.38
N GLY A 330 -0.02 14.00 10.88
CA GLY A 330 1.36 14.24 11.29
C GLY A 330 1.49 14.54 12.78
N ALA A 331 0.62 15.41 13.31
CA ALA A 331 0.58 15.74 14.73
C ALA A 331 0.20 14.53 15.61
N LEU A 332 -0.77 13.71 15.18
CA LEU A 332 -1.20 12.51 15.90
C LEU A 332 -0.15 11.40 15.91
N LEU A 333 0.58 11.22 14.81
CA LEU A 333 1.63 10.19 14.72
C LEU A 333 2.93 10.57 15.45
N LEU A 334 3.16 11.87 15.66
CA LEU A 334 4.31 12.39 16.39
C LEU A 334 3.89 13.54 17.34
N PRO A 335 3.16 13.23 18.44
CA PRO A 335 2.61 14.26 19.33
C PRO A 335 3.67 14.85 20.26
N ASN A 336 4.64 14.04 20.67
CA ASN A 336 5.68 14.41 21.62
C ASN A 336 7.03 14.54 20.92
N ALA A 337 7.86 15.47 21.40
CA ALA A 337 9.25 15.53 20.99
C ALA A 337 9.97 14.26 21.45
N GLN A 338 10.44 13.44 20.51
CA GLN A 338 11.41 12.39 20.83
C GLN A 338 12.76 13.08 21.03
N ARG A 339 13.30 13.05 22.25
CA ARG A 339 14.66 13.51 22.52
C ARG A 339 15.64 12.47 21.96
N ALA A 340 16.65 12.96 21.26
CA ALA A 340 17.82 12.18 20.87
C ALA A 340 18.53 11.61 22.11
#